data_AF-A0A7X6LBR2-F1
#
_entry.id   AF-A0A7X6LBR2-F1
#
_cell.length_a   1.000
_cell.length_b   1.000
_cell.length_c   1.000
_cell.angle_alpha   90.00
_cell.angle_beta   90.00
_cell.angle_gamma   90.00
#
_symmetry.space_group_name_H-M   'P 1'
#
loop_
_entity.id
_entity.type
_entity.pdbx_description
1 polymer ?
#
loop_
_entity_poly.entity_id
_entity_poly.type
_entity_poly.pdbx_seq_one_letter_code
_entity_poly.pdbx_strand_id
1 'polypeptide(L)'
;MSTIEHGENQQAGPIAAMSSLRPPRAPRTARPPEIVARLERSGVRSKQCRDLARQRERTIHEVVKRYLTDWEAITACETKRDQDIAALRQQISERVTRLQEIARDHADQADAAAVMHEHGASDDELAELLEISTKQARQLITAARSSRSATTA
;
A
#
# COMPACT_ATOMS: atom_id res chain seq x y z
N MET A 1 -7.46 -35.42 -26.96
CA MET A 1 -6.47 -35.04 -27.98
C MET A 1 -5.13 -34.91 -27.25
N SER A 2 -4.11 -35.76 -27.39
CA SER A 2 -3.68 -36.62 -28.49
C SER A 2 -3.06 -37.92 -27.98
N THR A 3 -2.94 -38.82 -28.95
CA THR A 3 -2.71 -40.26 -28.91
C THR A 3 -1.24 -40.57 -29.27
N ILE A 4 -0.67 -41.60 -28.62
CA ILE A 4 0.26 -42.66 -29.08
C ILE A 4 1.26 -42.36 -30.22
N GLU A 5 2.55 -42.71 -30.01
CA GLU A 5 3.44 -43.58 -30.84
C GLU A 5 4.59 -44.06 -29.90
N HIS A 6 4.77 -45.31 -29.47
CA HIS A 6 5.02 -46.59 -30.14
C HIS A 6 6.07 -46.54 -31.24
N GLY A 7 7.32 -46.83 -30.83
CA GLY A 7 8.43 -47.19 -31.69
C GLY A 7 9.20 -48.36 -31.08
N GLU A 8 8.63 -49.57 -31.19
CA GLU A 8 9.39 -50.81 -31.14
C GLU A 8 10.31 -50.86 -32.37
N ASN A 9 11.59 -51.17 -32.20
CA ASN A 9 12.37 -51.70 -33.30
C ASN A 9 13.25 -52.87 -32.86
N GLN A 10 13.31 -53.84 -33.78
CA GLN A 10 13.64 -55.24 -33.62
C GLN A 10 15.13 -55.52 -33.35
N GLN A 11 15.36 -56.39 -32.38
CA GLN A 11 16.04 -57.70 -32.51
C GLN A 11 17.09 -57.87 -33.62
N ALA A 12 18.36 -57.95 -33.21
CA ALA A 12 19.44 -58.63 -33.93
C ALA A 12 20.12 -59.65 -32.99
N GLY A 13 20.38 -60.84 -33.52
CA GLY A 13 20.60 -62.09 -32.79
C GLY A 13 21.96 -62.31 -32.11
N PRO A 14 22.25 -63.58 -31.72
CA PRO A 14 23.23 -63.92 -30.72
C PRO A 14 24.63 -64.09 -31.33
N ILE A 15 25.61 -63.34 -30.81
CA ILE A 15 27.03 -63.61 -31.07
C ILE A 15 27.55 -64.43 -29.90
N ALA A 16 27.62 -65.73 -30.12
CA ALA A 16 28.35 -66.66 -29.26
C ALA A 16 29.87 -66.44 -29.40
N ALA A 17 30.53 -66.59 -28.26
CA ALA A 17 31.96 -66.88 -28.09
C ALA A 17 32.95 -65.83 -28.61
N MET A 18 33.46 -65.01 -27.69
CA MET A 18 34.91 -64.98 -27.42
C MET A 18 35.12 -64.60 -25.96
N SER A 19 35.53 -65.59 -25.17
CA SER A 19 36.16 -65.40 -23.86
C SER A 19 37.46 -64.63 -24.07
N SER A 20 37.38 -63.31 -24.23
CA SER A 20 38.52 -62.43 -24.09
C SER A 20 38.84 -62.37 -22.60
N LEU A 21 39.84 -63.16 -22.23
CA LEU A 21 40.56 -63.10 -20.95
C LEU A 21 40.70 -61.63 -20.52
N ARG A 22 39.86 -61.22 -19.57
CA ARG A 22 39.99 -59.92 -18.94
C ARG A 22 41.34 -59.93 -18.23
N PRO A 23 42.32 -59.09 -18.61
CA PRO A 23 43.60 -59.07 -17.92
C PRO A 23 43.34 -58.82 -16.43
N PRO A 24 44.06 -59.49 -15.52
CA PRO A 24 43.88 -59.29 -14.09
C PRO A 24 43.96 -57.78 -13.81
N ARG A 25 42.93 -57.23 -13.14
CA ARG A 25 42.97 -55.85 -12.65
C ARG A 25 44.28 -55.71 -11.88
N ALA A 26 45.18 -54.88 -12.40
CA ALA A 26 46.42 -54.55 -11.72
C ALA A 26 46.07 -54.19 -10.26
N PRO A 27 46.85 -54.66 -9.27
CA PRO A 27 46.60 -54.32 -7.88
C PRO A 27 46.52 -52.78 -7.80
N ARG A 28 45.43 -52.24 -7.22
CA ARG A 28 45.35 -50.82 -6.89
C ARG A 28 46.56 -50.54 -6.01
N THR A 29 47.62 -50.00 -6.59
CA THR A 29 48.75 -49.44 -5.86
C THR A 29 48.13 -48.50 -4.85
N ALA A 30 48.32 -48.79 -3.56
CA ALA A 30 47.83 -47.95 -2.49
C ALA A 30 48.28 -46.52 -2.82
N ARG A 31 47.33 -45.59 -2.91
CA ARG A 31 47.68 -44.19 -3.16
C ARG A 31 48.69 -43.79 -2.08
N PRO A 32 49.78 -43.09 -2.45
CA PRO A 32 50.71 -42.57 -1.48
C PRO A 32 49.94 -41.85 -0.36
N PRO A 33 50.25 -42.12 0.93
CA PRO A 33 49.47 -41.61 2.06
C PRO A 33 49.40 -40.08 2.06
N GLU A 34 50.41 -39.42 1.52
CA GLU A 34 50.43 -37.97 1.33
C GLU A 34 49.36 -37.46 0.37
N ILE A 35 49.10 -38.18 -0.74
CA ILE A 35 48.05 -37.82 -1.71
C ILE A 35 46.67 -37.97 -1.07
N VAL A 36 46.47 -39.03 -0.27
CA VAL A 36 45.23 -39.23 0.49
C VAL A 36 45.03 -38.09 1.50
N ALA A 37 46.06 -37.79 2.30
CA ALA A 37 46.00 -36.72 3.29
C ALA A 37 45.80 -35.33 2.65
N ARG A 38 46.39 -35.06 1.48
CA ARG A 38 46.17 -33.83 0.71
C ARG A 38 44.73 -33.74 0.20
N LEU A 39 44.18 -34.84 -0.30
CA LEU A 39 42.80 -34.90 -0.79
C LEU A 39 41.81 -34.67 0.35
N GLU A 40 42.04 -35.26 1.52
CA GLU A 40 41.23 -35.05 2.72
C GLU A 40 41.25 -33.58 3.17
N ARG A 41 42.44 -32.98 3.30
CA ARG A 41 42.57 -31.55 3.63
C ARG A 41 41.88 -30.65 2.60
N SER A 42 41.98 -30.98 1.32
CA SER A 42 41.28 -30.25 0.26
C SER A 42 39.76 -30.38 0.36
N GLY A 43 39.26 -31.59 0.64
CA GLY A 43 37.84 -31.88 0.83
C GLY A 43 37.26 -31.13 2.03
N VAL A 44 37.98 -31.10 3.16
CA VAL A 44 37.60 -30.34 4.35
C VAL A 44 37.50 -28.85 4.05
N ARG A 45 38.50 -28.26 3.38
CA ARG A 45 38.47 -26.84 2.98
C ARG A 45 37.30 -26.53 2.04
N SER A 46 37.07 -27.38 1.03
CA SER A 46 35.94 -27.20 0.11
C SER A 46 34.59 -27.28 0.82
N LYS A 47 34.43 -28.19 1.79
CA LYS A 47 33.23 -28.29 2.62
C LYS A 47 33.06 -27.02 3.46
N GLN A 48 34.10 -26.56 4.15
CA GLN A 48 34.06 -25.33 4.95
C GLN A 48 33.69 -24.11 4.10
N CYS A 49 34.27 -23.94 2.91
CA CYS A 49 33.91 -22.85 2.00
C CYS A 49 32.43 -22.90 1.61
N ARG A 50 31.88 -24.09 1.31
CA ARG A 50 30.46 -24.25 0.97
C ARG A 50 29.55 -23.97 2.16
N ASP A 51 29.92 -24.41 3.36
CA ASP A 51 29.10 -24.19 4.55
C ASP A 51 29.08 -22.71 4.94
N LEU A 52 30.21 -22.01 4.82
CA LEU A 52 30.26 -20.55 4.99
C LEU A 52 29.43 -19.81 3.93
N ALA A 53 29.48 -20.25 2.67
CA ALA A 53 28.66 -19.67 1.61
C ALA A 53 27.16 -19.83 1.88
N ARG A 54 26.73 -21.05 2.26
CA ARG A 54 25.34 -21.33 2.65
C ARG A 54 24.90 -20.52 3.86
N GLN A 55 25.79 -20.34 4.85
CA GLN A 55 25.46 -19.55 6.02
C GLN A 55 25.25 -18.08 5.67
N ARG A 56 26.13 -17.50 4.82
CA ARG A 56 25.96 -16.15 4.31
C ARG A 56 24.65 -15.99 3.55
N GLU A 57 24.34 -16.94 2.67
CA GLU A 57 23.11 -16.94 1.89
C GLU A 57 21.87 -17.00 2.79
N ARG A 58 21.85 -17.87 3.81
CA ARG A 58 20.76 -17.92 4.80
C ARG A 58 20.62 -16.60 5.55
N THR A 59 21.73 -16.01 6.01
CA THR A 59 21.69 -14.73 6.71
C THR A 59 21.15 -13.61 5.80
N ILE A 60 21.60 -13.55 4.55
CA ILE A 60 21.08 -12.58 3.57
C ILE A 60 19.58 -12.81 3.36
N HIS A 61 19.17 -14.06 3.18
CA HIS A 61 17.76 -14.42 2.98
C HIS A 61 16.87 -13.99 4.14
N GLU A 62 17.29 -14.23 5.38
CA GLU A 62 16.54 -13.79 6.56
C GLU A 62 16.49 -12.27 6.69
N VAL A 63 17.58 -11.56 6.37
CA VAL A 63 17.59 -10.09 6.34
C VAL A 63 16.66 -9.54 5.26
N VAL A 64 16.65 -10.13 4.06
CA VAL A 64 15.76 -9.74 2.97
C VAL A 64 14.30 -9.98 3.34
N LYS A 65 13.97 -11.13 3.95
CA LYS A 65 12.62 -11.38 4.45
C LYS A 65 12.17 -10.30 5.42
N ARG A 66 13.01 -10.00 6.42
CA ARG A 66 12.69 -8.96 7.40
C ARG A 66 12.49 -7.61 6.74
N TYR A 67 13.38 -7.23 5.83
CA TYR A 67 13.24 -5.99 5.06
C TYR A 67 11.91 -5.92 4.32
N LEU A 68 11.50 -7.00 3.64
CA LEU A 68 10.23 -7.04 2.90
C LEU A 68 9.02 -6.95 3.84
N THR A 69 9.03 -7.68 4.96
CA THR A 69 7.97 -7.59 5.98
C THR A 69 7.86 -6.18 6.56
N ASP A 70 8.99 -5.57 6.91
CA ASP A 70 9.01 -4.20 7.45
C ASP A 70 8.52 -3.19 6.39
N TRP A 71 8.92 -3.37 5.12
CA TRP A 71 8.46 -2.55 4.00
C TRP A 71 6.95 -2.65 3.77
N GLU A 72 6.38 -3.86 3.79
CA GLU A 72 4.94 -4.09 3.68
C GLU A 72 4.18 -3.41 4.83
N ALA A 73 4.68 -3.54 6.07
CA ALA A 73 4.09 -2.92 7.24
C ALA A 73 4.09 -1.38 7.15
N ILE A 74 5.22 -0.78 6.75
CA ILE A 74 5.33 0.67 6.53
C ILE A 74 4.34 1.12 5.46
N THR A 75 4.31 0.43 4.32
CA THR A 75 3.43 0.77 3.19
C THR A 75 1.95 0.69 3.61
N ALA A 76 1.57 -0.31 4.41
CA ALA A 76 0.21 -0.43 4.93
C ALA A 76 -0.14 0.73 5.89
N CYS A 77 0.77 1.11 6.78
CA CYS A 77 0.59 2.25 7.68
C CYS A 77 0.45 3.56 6.90
N GLU A 78 1.28 3.80 5.89
CA GLU A 78 1.23 5.00 5.06
C GLU A 78 -0.06 5.06 4.24
N THR A 79 -0.46 3.95 3.64
CA THR A 79 -1.72 3.85 2.89
C THR A 79 -2.92 4.19 3.77
N LYS A 80 -2.96 3.64 5.00
CA LYS A 80 -4.03 3.94 5.95
C LYS A 80 -4.02 5.41 6.37
N ARG A 81 -2.84 5.97 6.69
CA ARG A 81 -2.70 7.38 7.04
C ARG A 81 -3.24 8.27 5.92
N ASP A 82 -2.91 7.97 4.68
CA ASP A 82 -3.31 8.80 3.53
C ASP A 82 -4.82 8.70 3.28
N GLN A 83 -5.43 7.52 3.48
CA GLN A 83 -6.88 7.34 3.48
C GLN A 83 -7.58 8.15 4.58
N ASP A 84 -7.05 8.10 5.82
CA ASP A 84 -7.59 8.86 6.96
C ASP A 84 -7.50 10.38 6.70
N ILE A 85 -6.37 10.85 6.15
CA ILE A 85 -6.19 12.25 5.75
C ILE A 85 -7.20 12.65 4.67
N ALA A 86 -7.42 11.81 3.65
CA ALA A 86 -8.39 12.07 2.60
C ALA A 86 -9.82 12.18 3.16
N ALA A 87 -10.20 11.27 4.06
CA ALA A 87 -11.50 11.29 4.72
C ALA A 87 -11.71 12.54 5.57
N LEU A 88 -10.69 12.96 6.33
CA LEU A 88 -10.75 14.20 7.12
C LEU A 88 -10.88 15.44 6.25
N ARG A 89 -10.14 15.50 5.14
CA ARG A 89 -10.26 16.61 4.18
C ARG A 89 -11.65 16.70 3.58
N GLN A 90 -12.25 15.57 3.24
CA GLN A 90 -13.62 15.52 2.74
C GLN A 90 -14.62 16.07 3.78
N GLN A 91 -14.51 15.62 5.04
CA GLN A 91 -15.37 16.11 6.12
C GLN A 91 -15.21 17.63 6.36
N ILE A 92 -13.98 18.14 6.29
CA ILE A 92 -13.72 19.58 6.41
C ILE A 92 -14.39 20.32 5.25
N SER A 93 -14.23 19.84 4.02
CA SER A 93 -14.85 20.45 2.84
C SER A 93 -16.37 20.52 2.98
N GLU A 94 -17.01 19.42 3.36
CA GLU A 94 -18.47 19.37 3.56
C GLU A 94 -18.95 20.34 4.64
N ARG A 95 -18.20 20.44 5.75
CA ARG A 95 -18.52 21.40 6.82
C ARG A 95 -18.36 22.85 6.36
N VAL A 96 -17.32 23.15 5.59
CA VAL A 96 -17.11 24.49 5.01
C VAL A 96 -18.26 24.86 4.06
N THR A 97 -18.69 23.93 3.19
CA THR A 97 -19.85 24.15 2.31
C THR A 97 -21.10 24.46 3.12
N ARG A 98 -21.40 23.69 4.17
CA ARG A 98 -22.57 23.97 5.03
C ARG A 98 -22.47 25.31 5.75
N LEU A 99 -21.27 25.71 6.20
CA LEU A 99 -21.08 27.03 6.80
C LEU A 99 -21.33 28.16 5.80
N GLN A 100 -20.96 27.97 4.53
CA GLN A 100 -21.25 28.93 3.46
C GLN A 100 -22.75 29.00 3.17
N GLU A 101 -23.45 27.86 3.16
CA GLU A 101 -24.91 27.80 3.02
C GLU A 101 -25.61 28.54 4.16
N ILE A 102 -25.24 28.27 5.42
CA ILE A 102 -25.79 28.97 6.59
C ILE A 102 -25.52 30.48 6.51
N ALA A 103 -24.32 30.89 6.08
CA ALA A 103 -24.01 32.31 5.92
C ALA A 103 -24.86 32.97 4.84
N ARG A 104 -25.15 32.25 3.74
CA ARG A 104 -26.07 32.69 2.69
C ARG A 104 -27.50 32.81 3.20
N ASP A 105 -28.00 31.79 3.89
CA ASP A 105 -29.35 31.80 4.47
C ASP A 105 -29.53 32.96 5.46
N HIS A 106 -28.50 33.25 6.28
CA HIS A 106 -28.52 34.42 7.16
C HIS A 106 -28.51 35.75 6.41
N ALA A 107 -27.81 35.84 5.28
CA ALA A 107 -27.85 37.02 4.44
C ALA A 107 -29.25 37.22 3.81
N ASP A 108 -29.84 36.14 3.29
CA ASP A 108 -31.19 36.16 2.71
C ASP A 108 -32.25 36.53 3.75
N GLN A 109 -32.13 36.04 5.00
CA GLN A 109 -32.98 36.43 6.13
C GLN A 109 -32.83 37.92 6.48
N ALA A 110 -31.60 38.42 6.52
CA ALA A 110 -31.33 39.82 6.80
C ALA A 110 -31.94 40.73 5.72
N ASP A 111 -31.78 40.37 4.44
CA ASP A 111 -32.35 41.10 3.32
C ASP A 111 -33.88 41.09 3.34
N ALA A 112 -34.52 39.95 3.63
CA ALA A 112 -35.96 39.87 3.79
C ALA A 112 -36.48 40.78 4.92
N ALA A 113 -35.84 40.75 6.09
CA ALA A 113 -36.18 41.62 7.22
C ALA A 113 -36.02 43.11 6.87
N ALA A 114 -34.99 43.45 6.09
CA ALA A 114 -34.78 44.82 5.63
C ALA A 114 -35.85 45.28 4.64
N VAL A 115 -36.28 44.43 3.70
CA VAL A 115 -37.41 44.74 2.79
C VAL A 115 -38.70 44.98 3.56
N MET A 116 -38.99 44.17 4.57
CA MET A 116 -40.16 44.36 5.44
C MET A 116 -40.10 45.69 6.20
N HIS A 117 -38.94 46.03 6.76
CA HIS A 117 -38.72 47.32 7.42
C HIS A 117 -38.84 48.51 6.45
N GLU A 118 -38.31 48.38 5.22
CA GLU A 118 -38.44 49.39 4.16
C GLU A 118 -39.90 49.60 3.71
N HIS A 119 -40.78 48.62 3.94
CA HIS A 119 -42.22 48.70 3.69
C HIS A 119 -43.03 49.14 4.92
N GLY A 120 -42.36 49.62 5.97
CA GLY A 120 -42.99 50.32 7.09
C GLY A 120 -43.17 49.49 8.35
N ALA A 121 -42.72 48.23 8.39
CA ALA A 121 -42.70 47.47 9.63
C ALA A 121 -41.67 48.04 10.61
N SER A 122 -42.10 48.33 11.84
CA SER A 122 -41.21 48.71 12.94
C SER A 122 -40.43 47.50 13.47
N ASP A 123 -39.36 47.75 14.23
CA ASP A 123 -38.52 46.70 14.83
C ASP A 123 -39.34 45.75 15.74
N ASP A 124 -40.35 46.26 16.45
CA ASP A 124 -41.20 45.47 17.35
C ASP A 124 -42.23 44.63 16.58
N GLU A 125 -42.83 45.18 15.51
CA GLU A 125 -43.72 44.41 14.62
C GLU A 125 -42.97 43.31 13.88
N LEU A 126 -41.74 43.57 13.44
CA LEU A 126 -40.85 42.56 12.86
C LEU A 126 -40.48 41.47 13.87
N ALA A 127 -40.20 41.86 15.11
CA ALA A 127 -39.89 40.92 16.18
C ALA A 127 -41.08 40.00 16.48
N GLU A 128 -42.28 40.56 16.58
CA GLU A 128 -43.51 39.80 16.78
C GLU A 128 -43.78 38.87 15.59
N LEU A 129 -43.73 39.37 14.35
CA LEU A 129 -44.03 38.61 13.14
C LEU A 129 -43.05 37.47 12.87
N LEU A 130 -41.77 37.65 13.19
CA LEU A 130 -40.73 36.63 13.01
C LEU A 130 -40.53 35.75 14.25
N GLU A 131 -41.30 35.97 15.31
CA GLU A 131 -41.18 35.28 16.61
C GLU A 131 -39.74 35.36 17.19
N ILE A 132 -39.11 36.52 17.06
CA ILE A 132 -37.76 36.80 17.56
C ILE A 132 -37.78 37.98 18.55
N SER A 133 -36.65 38.25 19.19
CA SER A 133 -36.52 39.47 20.00
C SER A 133 -36.36 40.72 19.12
N THR A 134 -36.82 41.88 19.60
CA THR A 134 -36.56 43.19 18.96
C THR A 134 -35.07 43.45 18.73
N LYS A 135 -34.21 42.90 19.61
CA LYS A 135 -32.76 42.97 19.43
C LYS A 135 -32.31 42.21 18.18
N GLN A 136 -32.83 41.00 17.96
CA GLN A 136 -32.50 40.20 16.78
C GLN A 136 -33.05 40.83 15.50
N ALA A 137 -34.27 41.39 15.53
CA ALA A 137 -34.82 42.14 14.40
C ALA A 137 -33.88 43.31 13.99
N ARG A 138 -33.43 44.10 14.98
CA ARG A 138 -32.43 45.16 14.76
C ARG A 138 -31.11 44.64 14.19
N GLN A 139 -30.65 43.48 14.66
CA GLN A 139 -29.42 42.86 14.17
C GLN A 139 -29.54 42.44 12.70
N LEU A 140 -30.68 41.87 12.29
CA LEU A 140 -30.94 41.50 10.91
C LEU A 140 -30.94 42.73 9.99
N ILE A 141 -31.64 43.80 10.36
CA ILE A 141 -31.67 45.05 9.58
C ILE A 141 -30.25 45.65 9.46
N THR A 142 -29.50 45.65 10.56
CA THR A 142 -28.12 46.16 10.58
C THR A 142 -27.19 45.32 9.72
N ALA A 143 -27.34 43.98 9.76
CA ALA A 143 -26.58 43.07 8.93
C ALA A 143 -26.83 43.31 7.43
N ALA A 144 -28.10 43.48 7.03
CA ALA A 144 -28.49 43.78 5.64
C ALA A 144 -27.97 45.13 5.12
N ARG A 145 -27.81 46.13 5.99
CA ARG A 145 -27.19 47.42 5.61
C ARG A 145 -25.68 47.27 5.43
N SER A 146 -25.06 46.47 6.29
CA SER A 146 -23.61 46.22 6.24
C SER A 146 -23.23 45.41 5.00
N SER A 147 -24.02 44.39 4.64
CA SER A 147 -23.81 43.60 3.41
C SER A 147 -23.95 44.46 2.15
N ARG A 148 -24.99 45.30 2.05
CA ARG A 148 -25.19 46.21 0.91
C ARG A 148 -24.07 47.25 0.75
N SER A 149 -23.53 47.74 1.87
CA SER A 149 -22.40 48.66 1.87
C SER A 149 -21.09 47.99 1.40
N ALA A 150 -20.89 46.71 1.73
CA ALA A 150 -19.71 45.95 1.31
C ALA A 150 -19.75 45.55 -0.18
N THR A 151 -20.92 45.34 -0.78
CA THR A 151 -21.08 45.00 -2.20
C THR A 151 -20.88 46.19 -3.15
N THR A 152 -21.00 47.42 -2.65
CA THR A 152 -20.92 48.66 -3.46
C THR A 152 -19.52 49.29 -3.43
N ALA A 153 -18.59 48.75 -2.63
CA ALA A 153 -17.20 49.20 -2.49
C ALA A 153 -16.24 48.29 -3.25
#